data_AF-A0A829CTE0-F1
#
_entry.id   AF-A0A829CTE0-F1
#
_cell.length_a   1.000
_cell.length_b   1.000
_cell.length_c   1.000
_cell.angle_alpha   90.00
_cell.angle_beta   90.00
_cell.angle_gamma   90.00
#
_symmetry.space_group_name_H-M   'P 1'
#
loop_
_entity.id
_entity.type
_entity.pdbx_description
1 polymer ?
#
loop_
_entity_poly.entity_id
_entity_poly.type
_entity_poly.pdbx_seq_one_letter_code
_entity_poly.pdbx_strand_id
1 'polypeptide(L)'
;MNRLSLKELEEIKRRWEASTPGPWKSFIEGRDHTSGSDFIRTSKNDIELSGASLADQDFIANAKQDIPRLIAEIELLWKIMPNIE
;
A
#
# COMPACT_ATOMS: atom_id res chain seq x y z
N MET A 1 -6.72 10.55 -18.70
CA MET A 1 -6.93 9.86 -17.40
C MET A 1 -8.21 10.41 -16.80
N ASN A 2 -9.11 9.55 -16.33
CA ASN A 2 -10.35 9.98 -15.67
C ASN A 2 -10.07 10.25 -14.19
N ARG A 3 -10.61 11.36 -13.66
CA ARG A 3 -10.61 11.67 -12.22
C ARG A 3 -11.39 10.57 -11.49
N LEU A 4 -10.88 10.11 -10.35
CA LEU A 4 -11.61 9.17 -9.49
C LEU A 4 -12.91 9.83 -9.00
N SER A 5 -14.00 9.06 -8.98
CA SER A 5 -15.21 9.42 -8.26
C SER A 5 -15.01 9.27 -6.75
N LEU A 6 -15.86 9.93 -5.96
CA LEU A 6 -15.88 9.75 -4.50
C LEU A 6 -16.01 8.27 -4.12
N LYS A 7 -16.91 7.55 -4.80
CA LYS A 7 -17.14 6.12 -4.59
C LYS A 7 -15.88 5.28 -4.83
N GLU A 8 -15.12 5.56 -5.88
CA GLU A 8 -13.87 4.84 -6.16
C GLU A 8 -12.79 5.13 -5.11
N LEU A 9 -12.70 6.38 -4.62
CA LEU A 9 -11.76 6.74 -3.55
C LEU A 9 -12.14 6.04 -2.23
N GLU A 10 -13.42 5.97 -1.90
CA GLU A 10 -13.93 5.23 -0.74
C GLU A 10 -13.64 3.72 -0.86
N GLU A 11 -13.79 3.13 -2.04
CA GLU A 11 -13.46 1.72 -2.30
C GLU A 11 -11.95 1.43 -2.11
N ILE A 12 -11.09 2.37 -2.50
CA ILE A 12 -9.64 2.28 -2.25
C ILE A 12 -9.37 2.33 -0.74
N LYS A 13 -9.94 3.32 -0.05
CA LYS A 13 -9.77 3.49 1.41
C LYS A 13 -10.23 2.24 2.18
N ARG A 14 -11.39 1.69 1.83
CA ARG A 14 -11.95 0.48 2.43
C ARG A 14 -11.01 -0.73 2.29
N ARG A 15 -10.42 -0.95 1.12
CA ARG A 15 -9.46 -2.04 0.90
C ARG A 15 -8.18 -1.85 1.71
N TRP A 16 -7.71 -0.61 1.84
CA TRP A 16 -6.53 -0.28 2.64
C TRP A 16 -6.78 -0.49 4.14
N GLU A 17 -7.94 -0.09 4.66
CA GLU A 17 -8.33 -0.28 6.07
C GLU A 17 -8.57 -1.75 6.42
N ALA A 18 -9.05 -2.56 5.46
CA ALA A 18 -9.31 -3.97 5.66
C ALA A 18 -8.04 -4.84 5.77
N SER A 19 -6.88 -4.38 5.29
CA SER A 19 -5.62 -5.11 5.44
C SER A 19 -4.97 -4.88 6.81
N THR A 20 -4.04 -5.75 7.21
CA THR A 20 -3.39 -5.66 8.54
C THR A 20 -2.78 -4.27 8.78
N PRO A 21 -2.82 -3.75 10.02
CA PRO A 21 -2.22 -2.46 10.33
C PRO A 21 -0.76 -2.38 9.89
N GLY A 22 -0.38 -1.21 9.37
CA GLY A 22 1.01 -0.91 9.02
C GLY A 22 1.88 -0.63 10.26
N PRO A 23 3.19 -0.42 10.07
CA PRO A 23 3.88 -0.47 8.79
C PRO A 23 4.05 -1.90 8.28
N TRP A 24 3.99 -2.07 6.96
CA TRP A 24 4.46 -3.28 6.30
C TRP A 24 5.94 -3.09 5.93
N LYS A 25 6.78 -4.11 6.14
CA LYS A 25 8.18 -4.04 5.77
C LYS A 25 8.59 -5.30 5.03
N SER A 26 9.13 -5.12 3.83
CA SER A 26 9.77 -6.20 3.07
C SER A 26 11.08 -6.59 3.75
N PHE A 27 11.21 -7.88 4.07
CA PHE A 27 12.43 -8.53 4.53
C PHE A 27 12.87 -9.53 3.46
N ILE A 28 14.12 -9.40 3.02
CA ILE A 28 14.71 -10.26 2.00
C ILE A 28 15.96 -10.93 2.57
N GLU A 29 16.09 -12.24 2.33
CA GLU A 29 17.24 -13.03 2.76
C GLU A 29 18.51 -12.54 2.04
N GLY A 30 19.60 -12.37 2.79
CA GLY A 30 20.85 -11.79 2.31
C GLY A 30 20.85 -10.26 2.23
N ARG A 31 19.69 -9.59 2.30
CA ARG A 31 19.59 -8.12 2.39
C ARG A 31 19.30 -7.65 3.82
N ASP A 32 18.26 -8.20 4.43
CA ASP A 32 17.69 -7.75 5.71
C ASP A 32 17.84 -8.78 6.84
N HIS A 33 18.04 -10.06 6.50
CA HIS A 33 18.30 -11.17 7.42
C HIS A 33 19.17 -12.23 6.77
N THR A 34 19.65 -13.21 7.54
CA THR A 34 20.68 -14.17 7.10
C THR A 34 20.18 -15.59 6.86
N SER A 35 18.92 -15.87 7.16
CA SER A 35 18.32 -17.20 7.03
C SER A 35 16.80 -17.11 6.92
N GLY A 36 16.17 -17.93 6.07
CA GLY A 36 14.71 -18.08 5.97
C GLY A 36 14.15 -17.64 4.62
N SER A 37 12.83 -17.60 4.48
CA SER A 37 12.14 -17.08 3.29
C SER A 37 12.18 -15.55 3.23
N ASP A 38 11.95 -14.98 2.05
CA ASP A 38 11.57 -13.58 1.89
C ASP A 38 10.11 -13.38 2.32
N PHE A 39 9.82 -12.27 3.00
CA PHE A 39 8.46 -11.99 3.48
C PHE A 39 8.19 -10.51 3.68
N ILE A 40 6.90 -10.15 3.70
CA ILE A 40 6.44 -8.86 4.23
C ILE A 40 6.04 -9.04 5.69
N ARG A 41 6.79 -8.39 6.58
CA ARG A 41 6.45 -8.30 7.99
C ARG A 41 5.29 -7.33 8.20
N THR A 42 4.28 -7.76 8.92
CA THR A 42 3.16 -6.91 9.36
C THR A 42 3.11 -6.80 10.89
N SER A 43 2.12 -6.09 11.44
CA SER A 43 1.92 -6.03 12.90
C SER A 43 1.37 -7.32 13.52
N LYS A 44 1.00 -8.32 12.70
CA LYS A 44 0.42 -9.59 13.17
C LYS A 44 1.29 -10.77 12.75
N ASN A 45 1.15 -11.19 11.49
CA ASN A 45 1.88 -12.31 10.92
C ASN A 45 2.65 -11.86 9.68
N ASP A 46 3.66 -12.62 9.32
CA ASP A 46 4.39 -12.43 8.07
C ASP A 46 3.54 -12.87 6.88
N ILE A 47 3.69 -12.18 5.75
CA ILE A 47 3.07 -12.52 4.48
C ILE A 47 4.18 -13.02 3.56
N GLU A 48 4.15 -14.31 3.25
CA GLU A 48 5.00 -14.91 2.23
C GLU A 48 4.33 -14.83 0.86
N LEU A 49 5.10 -14.48 -0.18
CA LEU A 49 4.59 -14.27 -1.53
C LEU A 49 5.23 -15.26 -2.51
N SER A 50 4.51 -16.35 -2.82
CA SER A 50 4.95 -17.30 -3.83
C SER A 50 4.83 -16.73 -5.24
N GLY A 51 5.92 -16.76 -6.00
CA GLY A 51 5.97 -16.31 -7.41
C GLY A 51 6.13 -14.80 -7.60
N ALA A 52 6.28 -14.03 -6.53
CA ALA A 52 6.62 -12.61 -6.58
C ALA A 52 8.13 -12.43 -6.79
N SER A 53 8.53 -11.42 -7.56
CA SER A 53 9.90 -10.93 -7.52
C SER A 53 10.15 -10.11 -6.26
N LEU A 54 11.42 -9.89 -5.92
CA LEU A 54 11.81 -8.99 -4.82
C LEU A 54 11.22 -7.58 -4.99
N ALA A 55 11.14 -7.10 -6.24
CA ALA A 55 10.57 -5.80 -6.56
C ALA A 55 9.05 -5.77 -6.33
N ASP A 56 8.34 -6.86 -6.63
CA ASP A 56 6.89 -6.97 -6.35
C ASP A 56 6.65 -6.95 -4.84
N GLN A 57 7.46 -7.68 -4.06
CA GLN A 57 7.38 -7.70 -2.61
C GLN A 57 7.61 -6.30 -2.02
N ASP A 58 8.67 -5.62 -2.45
CA ASP A 58 8.98 -4.25 -2.02
C ASP A 58 7.86 -3.28 -2.41
N PHE A 59 7.30 -3.38 -3.62
CA PHE A 59 6.19 -2.54 -4.06
C PHE A 59 4.94 -2.75 -3.19
N ILE A 60 4.55 -4.00 -2.94
CA ILE A 60 3.38 -4.33 -2.11
C ILE A 60 3.59 -3.84 -0.66
N ALA A 61 4.79 -4.01 -0.11
CA ALA A 61 5.10 -3.53 1.23
C ALA A 61 4.94 -2.01 1.30
N ASN A 62 5.53 -1.25 0.37
CA ASN A 62 5.46 0.22 0.36
C ASN A 62 4.05 0.77 0.09
N ALA A 63 3.26 0.07 -0.73
CA ALA A 63 1.89 0.47 -1.05
C ALA A 63 1.03 0.66 0.22
N LYS A 64 1.30 -0.09 1.30
CA LYS A 64 0.56 0.07 2.57
C LYS A 64 0.72 1.46 3.17
N GLN A 65 1.88 2.09 3.05
CA GLN A 65 2.19 3.42 3.56
C GLN A 65 1.90 4.52 2.53
N ASP A 66 2.07 4.21 1.24
CA ASP A 66 1.85 5.18 0.17
C ASP A 66 0.37 5.47 -0.06
N ILE A 67 -0.50 4.45 -0.07
CA ILE A 67 -1.94 4.61 -0.30
C ILE A 67 -2.59 5.69 0.58
N PRO A 68 -2.45 5.70 1.92
CA PRO A 68 -3.11 6.72 2.74
C PRO A 68 -2.58 8.13 2.46
N ARG A 69 -1.30 8.27 2.08
CA ARG A 69 -0.73 9.56 1.66
C ARG A 69 -1.33 10.01 0.32
N LEU A 70 -1.42 9.10 -0.65
CA LEU A 70 -2.04 9.38 -1.95
C LEU A 70 -3.52 9.75 -1.83
N ILE A 71 -4.28 9.06 -0.96
CA ILE A 71 -5.68 9.42 -0.66
C ILE A 71 -5.74 10.86 -0.12
N ALA A 72 -4.89 11.21 0.86
CA ALA A 72 -4.85 12.55 1.44
C ALA A 72 -4.52 13.63 0.39
N GLU A 73 -3.58 13.35 -0.52
CA GLU A 73 -3.27 14.27 -1.63
C GLU A 73 -4.46 14.43 -2.59
N ILE A 74 -5.16 13.35 -2.92
CA ILE A 74 -6.36 13.41 -3.77
C ILE A 74 -7.46 14.26 -3.10
N GLU A 75 -7.71 14.05 -1.81
CA GLU A 75 -8.69 14.83 -1.04
C GLU A 75 -8.30 16.31 -0.98
N LEU A 76 -7.01 16.62 -0.80
CA LEU A 76 -6.50 18.00 -0.83
C LEU A 76 -6.71 18.63 -2.20
N LEU A 77 -6.33 17.93 -3.28
CA LEU A 77 -6.51 18.38 -4.65
C LEU A 77 -7.99 18.66 -4.96
N TRP A 78 -8.91 17.84 -4.46
CA TRP A 78 -10.34 18.05 -4.66
C TRP A 78 -10.88 19.27 -3.92
N LYS A 79 -10.30 19.63 -2.77
CA LYS A 79 -10.66 20.84 -2.01
C LYS A 79 -10.21 22.12 -2.72
N ILE A 80 -9.01 22.10 -3.34
CA ILE A 80 -8.43 23.28 -3.98
C ILE A 80 -8.80 23.43 -5.46
N MET A 81 -9.25 22.34 -6.10
CA MET A 81 -9.83 22.34 -7.44
C MET A 81 -11.32 22.01 -7.35
N PRO A 82 -12.17 22.97 -6.89
CA PRO A 82 -13.61 22.80 -6.95
C PRO A 82 -13.98 22.56 -8.42
N ASN A 83 -14.69 21.45 -8.68
CA ASN A 83 -15.19 21.17 -10.01
C ASN A 83 -16.08 22.33 -10.45
N ILE A 84 -15.72 23.00 -11.55
CA ILE A 84 -16.71 23.69 -12.37
C ILE A 84 -17.43 22.55 -13.08
N GLU A 85 -18.72 22.37 -12.78
CA GLU A 85 -19.61 21.42 -13.47
C GLU A 85 -19.58 21.62 -14.99
#